data_AF-A0A6J8C5U7-F1
#
_entry.id   AF-A0A6J8C5U7-F1
#
_cell.length_a   1.000
_cell.length_b   1.000
_cell.length_c   1.000
_cell.angle_alpha   90.00
_cell.angle_beta   90.00
_cell.angle_gamma   90.00
#
_symmetry.space_group_name_H-M   'P 1'
#
loop_
_entity.id
_entity.type
_entity.pdbx_description
1 polymer ?
#
loop_
_entity_poly.entity_id
_entity_poly.type
_entity_poly.pdbx_seq_one_letter_code
_entity_poly.pdbx_strand_id
1 'polypeptide(L)'
;MCNKCNDKIHLKIKNAKDHTIVDIKQVGLSGGKRNIDFSNIKCKSHTLQLCCIFCSNCDELACPGCITKVHAGHTFIEIKEAYCMKVEFLKNRKANSEMNRKNLDDGQRKLNQITEKENSNCQKTIQDIQNQREVLKREIDKYALRLIEEVNLNMTCIQDSISKEKKNS
;
A
#
# COMPACT_ATOMS: atom_id res chain seq x y z
N MET A 1 -9.50 1.11 -13.65
CA MET A 1 -9.61 -0.37 -13.50
C MET A 1 -8.38 -1.01 -14.12
N CYS A 2 -7.81 -2.06 -13.52
CA CYS A 2 -6.60 -2.72 -14.02
C CYS A 2 -6.95 -3.81 -15.05
N ASN A 3 -6.35 -3.74 -16.24
CA ASN A 3 -6.58 -4.69 -17.34
C ASN A 3 -6.20 -6.14 -17.00
N LYS A 4 -5.50 -6.37 -15.87
CA LYS A 4 -5.00 -7.71 -15.48
C LYS A 4 -6.06 -8.60 -14.82
N CYS A 5 -7.17 -8.06 -14.34
CA CYS A 5 -8.14 -8.81 -13.52
C CYS A 5 -9.43 -9.19 -14.26
N ASN A 6 -9.53 -8.86 -15.56
CA ASN A 6 -10.79 -8.90 -16.31
C ASN A 6 -11.28 -10.33 -16.63
N ASP A 7 -10.39 -11.33 -16.65
CA ASP A 7 -10.71 -12.58 -17.34
C ASP A 7 -10.79 -13.82 -16.44
N LYS A 8 -10.38 -13.78 -15.17
CA LYS A 8 -10.26 -15.02 -14.36
C LYS A 8 -10.69 -14.95 -12.90
N ILE A 9 -10.80 -13.77 -12.28
CA ILE A 9 -10.86 -13.68 -10.81
C ILE A 9 -12.15 -12.99 -10.30
N HIS A 10 -12.79 -12.14 -11.10
CA HIS A 10 -13.99 -11.40 -10.66
C HIS A 10 -15.21 -11.68 -11.54
N LEU A 11 -16.33 -12.06 -10.90
CA LEU A 11 -17.65 -11.94 -11.52
C LEU A 11 -18.06 -10.47 -11.52
N LYS A 12 -18.02 -9.83 -12.69
CA LYS A 12 -18.35 -8.41 -12.87
C LYS A 12 -19.81 -8.15 -12.50
N ILE A 13 -20.05 -7.51 -11.35
CA ILE A 13 -21.36 -6.95 -11.02
C ILE A 13 -21.49 -5.63 -11.78
N LYS A 14 -22.56 -5.48 -12.57
CA LYS A 14 -22.74 -4.37 -13.54
C LYS A 14 -22.60 -2.95 -12.94
N ASN A 15 -22.70 -2.80 -11.62
CA ASN A 15 -22.71 -1.51 -10.92
C ASN A 15 -21.50 -1.26 -9.99
N ALA A 16 -20.50 -2.15 -9.94
CA ALA A 16 -19.31 -1.92 -9.11
C ALA A 16 -18.36 -0.94 -9.82
N LYS A 17 -18.22 0.28 -9.28
CA LYS A 17 -17.31 1.32 -9.81
C LYS A 17 -15.87 1.17 -9.28
N ASP A 18 -15.68 0.48 -8.16
CA ASP A 18 -14.43 0.31 -7.43
C ASP A 18 -14.23 -1.14 -6.92
N HIS A 19 -13.06 -1.43 -6.34
CA HIS A 19 -12.73 -2.76 -5.76
C HIS A 19 -13.17 -2.87 -4.31
N THR A 20 -14.37 -2.36 -4.01
CA THR A 20 -14.91 -2.39 -2.66
C THR A 20 -15.56 -3.75 -2.40
N ILE A 21 -15.05 -4.46 -1.39
CA ILE A 21 -15.68 -5.68 -0.89
C ILE A 21 -16.93 -5.26 -0.13
N VAL A 22 -18.07 -5.38 -0.77
CA VAL A 22 -19.40 -5.09 -0.21
C VAL A 22 -20.04 -6.38 0.28
N ASP A 23 -20.73 -6.30 1.42
CA ASP A 23 -21.46 -7.45 1.94
C ASP A 23 -22.60 -7.79 0.98
N ILE A 24 -22.91 -9.08 0.75
CA ILE A 24 -23.95 -9.49 -0.22
C ILE A 24 -25.31 -8.83 0.08
N LYS A 25 -25.57 -8.53 1.35
CA LYS A 25 -26.75 -7.80 1.82
C LYS A 25 -26.82 -6.35 1.34
N GLN A 26 -25.68 -5.72 1.11
CA GLN A 26 -25.54 -4.31 0.71
C GLN A 26 -25.65 -4.11 -0.81
N VAL A 27 -25.50 -5.16 -1.61
CA VAL A 27 -25.45 -5.06 -3.09
C VAL A 27 -26.83 -4.86 -3.73
N GLY A 28 -27.92 -4.89 -2.96
CA GLY A 28 -29.26 -4.64 -3.52
C GLY A 28 -29.61 -5.57 -4.68
N LEU A 29 -28.95 -6.73 -4.80
CA LEU A 29 -29.51 -7.86 -5.53
C LEU A 29 -30.78 -8.18 -4.76
N SER A 30 -31.92 -7.85 -5.36
CA SER A 30 -33.27 -8.09 -4.86
C SER A 30 -33.28 -9.27 -3.91
N GLY A 31 -33.68 -9.02 -2.67
CA GLY A 31 -33.58 -9.91 -1.51
C GLY A 31 -34.26 -11.27 -1.68
N GLY A 32 -33.81 -12.08 -2.63
CA GLY A 32 -33.90 -13.51 -2.54
C GLY A 32 -32.84 -13.91 -1.52
N LYS A 33 -33.29 -14.32 -0.33
CA LYS A 33 -32.75 -15.57 0.20
C LYS A 33 -32.80 -16.54 -0.98
N ARG A 34 -31.72 -16.69 -1.73
CA ARG A 34 -31.53 -17.91 -2.50
C ARG A 34 -31.38 -18.94 -1.40
N ASN A 35 -32.52 -19.46 -0.93
CA ASN A 35 -32.58 -20.81 -0.44
C ASN A 35 -32.05 -21.61 -1.63
N ILE A 36 -30.73 -21.78 -1.68
CA ILE A 36 -30.13 -22.76 -2.56
C ILE A 36 -30.69 -24.04 -1.99
N ASP A 37 -31.70 -24.55 -2.69
CA ASP A 37 -32.32 -25.80 -2.33
C ASP A 37 -31.31 -26.91 -2.59
N PHE A 38 -30.47 -27.18 -1.59
CA PHE A 38 -29.46 -28.25 -1.63
C PHE A 38 -30.12 -29.62 -1.79
N SER A 39 -31.44 -29.71 -1.54
CA SER A 39 -32.27 -30.91 -1.75
C SER A 39 -32.26 -31.41 -3.19
N ASN A 40 -31.79 -30.61 -4.15
CA ASN A 40 -31.83 -30.92 -5.57
C ASN A 40 -30.45 -30.90 -6.27
N ILE A 41 -29.34 -30.90 -5.53
CA ILE A 41 -28.01 -31.00 -6.16
C ILE A 41 -27.79 -32.42 -6.67
N LYS A 42 -27.87 -32.59 -8.00
CA LYS A 42 -27.60 -33.86 -8.67
C LYS A 42 -26.10 -34.07 -8.87
N CYS A 43 -25.67 -35.32 -8.78
CA CYS A 43 -24.30 -35.68 -9.10
C CYS A 43 -24.02 -35.52 -10.60
N LYS A 44 -22.84 -34.99 -10.92
CA LYS A 44 -22.39 -34.83 -12.32
C LYS A 44 -22.21 -36.17 -13.04
N SER A 45 -21.74 -37.20 -12.32
CA SER A 45 -21.49 -38.54 -12.87
C SER A 45 -22.67 -39.49 -12.72
N HIS A 46 -23.48 -39.31 -11.68
CA HIS A 46 -24.67 -40.11 -11.41
C HIS A 46 -25.91 -39.20 -11.44
N THR A 47 -26.34 -38.80 -12.64
CA THR A 47 -27.34 -37.73 -12.86
C THR A 47 -28.72 -38.01 -12.25
N LEU A 48 -29.03 -39.27 -11.93
CA LEU A 48 -30.25 -39.68 -11.23
C LEU A 48 -30.11 -39.64 -9.70
N GLN A 49 -28.91 -39.41 -9.16
CA GLN A 49 -28.62 -39.40 -7.73
C GLN A 49 -28.36 -37.98 -7.22
N LEU A 50 -28.84 -37.71 -6.01
CA LEU A 50 -28.60 -36.47 -5.30
C LEU A 50 -27.31 -36.57 -4.48
N CYS A 51 -26.57 -35.46 -4.41
CA CYS A 51 -25.44 -35.32 -3.51
C CYS A 51 -25.95 -34.94 -2.11
N CYS A 52 -26.02 -35.92 -1.23
CA CYS A 52 -26.62 -35.79 0.10
C CYS A 52 -25.59 -35.76 1.25
N ILE A 53 -24.30 -35.94 0.95
CA ILE A 53 -23.24 -35.95 1.98
C ILE A 53 -22.03 -35.14 1.54
N PHE A 54 -21.22 -34.69 2.50
CA PHE A 54 -19.99 -33.95 2.24
C PHE A 54 -18.77 -34.85 2.48
N CYS A 55 -17.85 -34.89 1.51
CA CYS A 55 -16.57 -35.58 1.60
C CYS A 55 -15.50 -34.62 2.14
N SER A 56 -15.08 -34.82 3.39
CA SER A 56 -14.13 -33.92 4.07
C SER A 56 -12.73 -33.93 3.43
N ASN A 57 -12.33 -35.07 2.85
CA ASN A 57 -11.01 -35.19 2.21
C ASN A 57 -10.94 -34.41 0.88
N CYS A 58 -12.03 -34.39 0.12
CA CYS A 58 -12.08 -33.74 -1.20
C CYS A 58 -12.68 -32.32 -1.15
N ASP A 59 -13.18 -31.90 0.02
CA ASP A 59 -13.89 -30.63 0.24
C ASP A 59 -15.14 -30.44 -0.65
N GLU A 60 -15.83 -31.52 -1.03
CA GLU A 60 -16.95 -31.48 -1.99
C GLU A 60 -18.15 -32.36 -1.62
N LEU A 61 -19.30 -32.12 -2.28
CA LEU A 61 -20.53 -32.90 -2.10
C LEU A 61 -20.49 -34.20 -2.91
N ALA A 62 -20.85 -35.31 -2.27
CA ALA A 62 -20.88 -36.64 -2.86
C ALA A 62 -22.29 -37.24 -2.85
N CYS A 63 -22.57 -38.07 -3.87
CA CYS A 63 -23.76 -38.93 -3.92
C CYS A 63 -23.40 -40.38 -3.53
N PRO A 64 -24.39 -41.24 -3.22
CA PRO A 64 -24.13 -42.63 -2.82
C PRO A 64 -23.25 -43.43 -3.80
N GLY A 65 -23.43 -43.24 -5.12
CA GLY A 65 -22.60 -43.91 -6.12
C GLY A 65 -21.15 -43.42 -6.16
N CYS A 66 -20.89 -42.17 -5.77
CA CYS A 66 -19.53 -41.64 -5.67
C CYS A 66 -18.84 -42.10 -4.40
N ILE A 67 -19.57 -42.25 -3.28
CA ILE A 67 -19.02 -42.71 -1.99
C ILE A 67 -18.35 -44.09 -2.14
N THR A 68 -18.99 -45.02 -2.84
CA THR A 68 -18.52 -46.40 -2.96
C THR A 68 -17.43 -46.61 -4.02
N LYS A 69 -17.25 -45.64 -4.93
CA LYS A 69 -16.30 -45.74 -6.05
C LYS A 69 -15.17 -44.73 -5.94
N VAL A 70 -15.51 -43.45 -6.11
CA VAL A 70 -14.54 -42.36 -6.28
C VAL A 70 -13.99 -41.89 -4.93
N HIS A 71 -14.82 -41.92 -3.89
CA HIS A 71 -14.45 -41.50 -2.54
C HIS A 71 -14.35 -42.68 -1.57
N ALA A 72 -14.08 -43.88 -2.08
CA ALA A 72 -13.96 -45.07 -1.25
C ALA A 72 -12.85 -44.87 -0.20
N GLY A 73 -13.17 -45.08 1.07
CA GLY A 73 -12.22 -44.89 2.19
C GLY A 73 -12.04 -43.44 2.65
N HIS A 74 -12.77 -42.47 2.08
CA HIS A 74 -12.76 -41.09 2.58
C HIS A 74 -13.67 -40.91 3.80
N THR A 75 -13.44 -39.81 4.52
CA THR A 75 -14.28 -39.37 5.64
C THR A 75 -15.42 -38.51 5.13
N PHE A 76 -16.63 -38.82 5.60
CA PHE A 76 -17.84 -38.10 5.24
C PHE A 76 -18.49 -37.51 6.48
N ILE A 77 -19.06 -36.31 6.32
CA ILE A 77 -19.81 -35.62 7.36
C ILE A 77 -21.12 -35.09 6.78
N GLU A 78 -22.07 -34.79 7.66
CA GLU A 78 -23.34 -34.23 7.24
C GLU A 78 -23.14 -32.84 6.63
N ILE A 79 -23.92 -32.54 5.58
CA ILE A 79 -23.85 -31.24 4.88
C ILE A 79 -24.06 -30.08 5.86
N LYS A 80 -24.99 -30.23 6.81
CA LYS A 80 -25.30 -29.19 7.80
C LYS A 80 -24.10 -28.93 8.73
N GLU A 81 -23.43 -29.99 9.17
CA GLU A 81 -22.23 -29.89 10.00
C GLU A 81 -21.09 -29.23 9.22
N ALA A 82 -20.81 -29.70 8.00
CA ALA A 82 -19.83 -29.10 7.10
C ALA A 82 -20.10 -27.61 6.85
N TYR A 83 -21.37 -27.25 6.65
CA TYR A 83 -21.80 -25.87 6.47
C TYR A 83 -21.48 -25.01 7.71
N CYS A 84 -21.85 -25.47 8.90
CA CYS A 84 -21.57 -24.75 10.14
C CYS A 84 -20.06 -24.54 10.34
N MET A 85 -19.25 -25.60 10.14
CA MET A 85 -17.79 -25.50 10.23
C MET A 85 -17.20 -24.51 9.23
N LYS A 86 -17.63 -24.56 7.96
CA LYS A 86 -17.16 -23.64 6.91
C LYS A 86 -17.56 -22.19 7.21
N VAL A 87 -18.78 -21.96 7.71
CA VAL A 87 -19.24 -20.61 8.07
C VAL A 87 -18.38 -20.03 9.20
N GLU A 88 -18.12 -20.79 10.25
CA GLU A 88 -17.27 -20.33 11.37
C GLU A 88 -15.82 -20.11 10.92
N PHE A 89 -15.27 -21.01 10.10
CA PHE A 89 -13.95 -20.82 9.51
C PHE A 89 -13.86 -19.53 8.69
N LEU A 90 -14.86 -19.25 7.85
CA LEU A 90 -14.90 -18.04 7.04
C LEU A 90 -15.09 -16.77 7.87
N LYS A 91 -15.89 -16.81 8.95
CA LYS A 91 -16.01 -15.69 9.90
C LYS A 91 -14.68 -15.38 10.56
N ASN A 92 -13.97 -16.40 11.04
CA ASN A 92 -12.65 -16.24 11.66
C ASN A 92 -11.62 -15.67 10.66
N ARG A 93 -11.62 -16.19 9.42
CA ARG A 93 -10.76 -15.64 8.36
C ARG A 93 -11.10 -14.19 8.03
N LYS A 94 -12.38 -13.82 7.98
CA LYS A 94 -12.82 -12.44 7.74
C LYS A 94 -12.31 -11.52 8.85
N ALA A 95 -12.54 -11.89 10.12
CA ALA A 95 -12.09 -11.11 11.27
C ALA A 95 -10.56 -10.93 11.28
N ASN A 96 -9.79 -11.99 11.01
CA ASN A 96 -8.34 -11.91 10.93
C ASN A 96 -7.87 -10.99 9.79
N SER A 97 -8.50 -11.08 8.61
CA SER A 97 -8.20 -10.19 7.48
C SER A 97 -8.53 -8.73 7.80
N GLU A 98 -9.63 -8.45 8.49
CA GLU A 98 -10.00 -7.10 8.91
C GLU A 98 -9.01 -6.52 9.93
N MET A 99 -8.54 -7.34 10.88
CA MET A 99 -7.49 -6.95 11.82
C MET A 99 -6.18 -6.66 11.10
N ASN A 100 -5.74 -7.53 10.19
CA ASN A 100 -4.54 -7.31 9.39
C ASN A 100 -4.63 -6.03 8.56
N ARG A 101 -5.78 -5.74 7.96
CA ARG A 101 -6.01 -4.50 7.23
C ARG A 101 -5.82 -3.27 8.12
N LYS A 102 -6.38 -3.27 9.34
CA LYS A 102 -6.18 -2.17 10.30
C LYS A 102 -4.71 -1.98 10.64
N ASN A 103 -3.97 -3.07 10.89
CA ASN A 103 -2.55 -3.00 11.19
C ASN A 103 -1.73 -2.43 10.02
N LEU A 104 -2.08 -2.79 8.78
CA LEU A 104 -1.46 -2.22 7.58
C LEU A 104 -1.78 -0.73 7.42
N ASP A 105 -3.03 -0.32 7.65
CA ASP A 105 -3.45 1.09 7.62
C ASP A 105 -2.69 1.92 8.67
N ASP A 106 -2.50 1.37 9.87
CA ASP A 106 -1.71 2.00 10.94
C ASP A 106 -0.22 2.08 10.59
N GLY A 107 0.34 1.02 10.02
CA GLY A 107 1.72 1.00 9.52
C GLY A 107 1.95 2.05 8.44
N GLN A 108 1.02 2.16 7.48
CA GLN A 108 1.08 3.15 6.42
C GLN A 108 1.02 4.58 6.97
N ARG A 109 0.13 4.85 7.93
CA ARG A 109 0.06 6.16 8.60
C ARG A 109 1.37 6.54 9.28
N LYS A 110 1.99 5.60 10.00
CA LYS A 110 3.29 5.84 10.66
C LYS A 110 4.40 6.12 9.64
N LEU A 111 4.45 5.36 8.54
CA LEU A 111 5.43 5.58 7.47
C LEU A 111 5.27 6.95 6.83
N ASN A 112 4.04 7.39 6.58
CA ASN A 112 3.77 8.73 6.03
C ASN A 112 4.27 9.82 6.99
N GLN A 113 3.97 9.71 8.29
CA GLN A 113 4.44 10.67 9.31
C GLN A 113 5.97 10.74 9.39
N ILE A 114 6.64 9.59 9.35
CA ILE A 114 8.12 9.54 9.33
C ILE A 114 8.63 10.22 8.07
N THR A 115 8.04 9.93 6.91
CA THR A 115 8.46 10.49 5.62
C THR A 115 8.31 12.01 5.59
N GLU A 116 7.18 12.54 6.08
CA GLU A 116 6.94 13.98 6.21
C GLU A 116 7.94 14.65 7.15
N LYS A 117 8.22 14.03 8.30
CA LYS A 117 9.21 14.53 9.26
C LYS A 117 10.61 14.57 8.67
N GLU A 118 11.05 13.49 8.03
CA GLU A 118 12.37 13.42 7.41
C GLU A 118 12.50 14.41 6.25
N ASN A 119 11.46 14.57 5.43
CA ASN A 119 11.45 15.60 4.39
C ASN A 119 11.58 17.01 4.96
N SER A 120 10.86 17.31 6.06
CA SER A 120 10.98 18.61 6.75
C SER A 120 12.38 18.83 7.32
N ASN A 121 12.98 17.79 7.91
CA ASN A 121 14.35 17.86 8.42
C ASN A 121 15.36 18.12 7.30
N CYS A 122 15.26 17.39 6.18
CA CYS A 122 16.11 17.60 5.02
C CYS A 122 15.99 19.03 4.48
N GLN A 123 14.78 19.58 4.38
CA GLN A 123 14.56 20.96 3.94
C GLN A 123 15.22 21.98 4.88
N LYS A 124 15.08 21.80 6.20
CA LYS A 124 15.75 22.65 7.19
C LYS A 124 17.27 22.60 7.05
N THR A 125 17.84 21.39 6.95
CA THR A 125 19.28 21.22 6.76
C THR A 125 19.76 21.89 5.47
N ILE A 126 19.02 21.77 4.37
CA ILE A 126 19.35 22.46 3.11
C ILE A 126 19.35 23.98 3.32
N GLN A 127 18.33 24.52 3.99
CA GLN A 127 18.24 25.95 4.28
C GLN A 127 19.40 26.42 5.17
N ASP A 128 19.76 25.65 6.19
CA ASP A 128 20.88 25.96 7.08
C ASP A 128 22.22 25.99 6.33
N ILE A 129 22.45 25.00 5.45
CA ILE A 129 23.63 24.98 4.57
C ILE A 129 23.66 26.21 3.66
N GLN A 130 22.53 26.59 3.06
CA GLN A 130 22.44 27.78 2.22
C GLN A 130 22.72 29.06 3.03
N ASN A 131 22.17 29.17 4.24
CA ASN A 131 22.41 30.31 5.11
C ASN A 131 23.89 30.43 5.48
N GLN A 132 24.52 29.32 5.89
CA GLN A 132 25.96 29.30 6.20
C GLN A 132 26.81 29.68 4.99
N ARG A 133 26.47 29.17 3.80
CA ARG A 133 27.15 29.55 2.54
C ARG A 133 27.09 31.06 2.31
N GLU A 134 25.94 31.69 2.49
CA GLU A 134 25.79 33.14 2.28
C GLU A 134 26.46 33.98 3.38
N VAL A 135 26.60 33.45 4.60
CA VAL A 135 27.43 34.10 5.63
C VAL A 135 28.90 34.07 5.23
N LEU A 136 29.42 32.89 4.86
CA LEU A 136 30.83 32.74 4.47
C LEU A 136 31.19 33.58 3.26
N LYS A 137 30.32 33.65 2.24
CA LYS A 137 30.52 34.54 1.09
C LYS A 137 30.70 35.99 1.52
N ARG A 138 29.80 36.50 2.37
CA ARG A 138 29.86 37.89 2.86
C ARG A 138 31.13 38.16 3.65
N GLU A 139 31.59 37.20 4.44
CA GLU A 139 32.84 37.34 5.20
C GLU A 139 34.07 37.38 4.27
N ILE A 140 34.11 36.50 3.26
CA ILE A 140 35.16 36.49 2.23
C ILE A 140 35.16 37.81 1.46
N ASP A 141 33.99 38.27 0.99
CA ASP A 141 33.86 39.53 0.25
C ASP A 141 34.31 40.72 1.10
N LYS A 142 33.92 40.76 2.37
CA LYS A 142 34.35 41.81 3.32
C LYS A 142 35.86 41.81 3.52
N TYR A 143 36.49 40.64 3.60
CA TYR A 143 37.94 40.53 3.74
C TYR A 143 38.66 40.96 2.45
N ALA A 144 38.18 40.51 1.29
CA ALA A 144 38.73 40.89 -0.01
C ALA A 144 38.67 42.40 -0.24
N LEU A 145 37.53 43.04 0.05
CA LEU A 145 37.36 44.49 -0.08
C LEU A 145 38.34 45.26 0.81
N ARG A 146 38.57 44.80 2.05
CA ARG A 146 39.53 45.41 2.96
C ARG A 146 40.95 45.37 2.40
N LEU A 147 41.37 44.22 1.87
CA LEU A 147 42.70 44.09 1.26
C LEU A 147 42.86 44.97 0.02
N ILE A 148 41.83 45.06 -0.81
CA ILE A 148 41.82 45.96 -1.98
C ILE A 148 41.97 47.42 -1.54
N GLU A 149 41.25 47.83 -0.48
CA GLU A 149 41.35 49.18 0.08
C GLU A 149 42.75 49.48 0.62
N GLU A 150 43.34 48.53 1.37
CA GLU A 150 44.70 48.65 1.89
C GLU A 150 45.75 48.79 0.77
N VAL A 151 45.63 47.97 -0.29
CA VAL A 151 46.51 48.07 -1.47
C VAL A 151 46.33 49.43 -2.17
N ASN A 152 45.10 49.90 -2.35
CA ASN A 152 44.82 51.19 -2.98
C ASN A 152 45.40 52.36 -2.17
N LEU A 153 45.28 52.33 -0.84
CA LEU A 153 45.88 53.34 0.05
C LEU A 153 47.41 53.33 -0.04
N ASN A 154 48.02 52.15 -0.06
CA ASN A 154 49.47 52.05 -0.25
C ASN A 154 49.90 52.59 -1.62
N MET A 155 49.13 52.32 -2.68
CA MET A 155 49.39 52.82 -4.03
C MET A 155 49.34 54.36 -4.10
N THR A 156 48.34 54.99 -3.49
CA THR A 156 48.21 56.46 -3.47
C THR A 156 49.35 57.11 -2.67
N CYS A 157 49.72 56.56 -1.52
CA CYS A 157 50.87 57.05 -0.75
C CYS A 157 52.19 57.00 -1.54
N ILE A 158 52.41 55.94 -2.32
CA ILE A 158 53.58 55.83 -3.20
C ILE A 158 53.54 56.91 -4.30
N GLN A 159 52.39 57.09 -4.96
CA GLN A 159 52.22 58.11 -6.01
C GLN A 159 52.44 59.54 -5.51
N ASP A 160 51.94 59.85 -4.32
CA ASP A 160 52.15 61.15 -3.68
C ASP A 160 53.63 61.39 -3.34
N SER A 161 54.32 60.36 -2.87
CA SER A 161 55.75 60.43 -2.55
C SER A 161 56.59 60.69 -3.81
N ILE A 162 56.33 59.95 -4.89
CA ILE A 162 56.99 60.15 -6.20
C ILE A 162 56.72 61.57 -6.75
N SER A 163 55.48 62.06 -6.59
CA SER A 163 55.09 63.39 -7.06
C SER A 163 55.79 64.53 -6.29
N LYS A 164 56.08 64.33 -5.00
CA LYS A 164 56.85 65.29 -4.18
C LYS A 164 58.32 65.31 -4.57
N GLU A 165 58.94 64.15 -4.80
CA GLU A 165 60.34 64.09 -5.25
C GLU A 165 60.54 64.77 -6.60
N LYS A 166 59.63 64.57 -7.56
CA LYS A 166 59.67 65.23 -8.88
C LYS A 166 59.53 66.76 -8.84
N LYS A 167 58.97 67.35 -7.78
CA LYS A 167 58.86 68.82 -7.63
C LYS A 167 60.08 69.45 -6.97
N ASN A 168 60.94 68.64 -6.35
CA ASN A 168 62.12 69.08 -5.63
C ASN A 168 63.44 68.80 -6.40
N SER A 169 63.36 68.19 -7.59
CA SER A 169 64.45 68.08 -8.58
C SER A 169 64.19 69.03 -9.74
#